data_AF-A0A9D8RS01-F1
#
_entry.id   AF-A0A9D8RS01-F1
#
_cell.length_a   1.000
_cell.length_b   1.000
_cell.length_c   1.000
_cell.angle_alpha   90.00
_cell.angle_beta   90.00
_cell.angle_gamma   90.00
#
_symmetry.space_group_name_H-M   'P 1'
#
loop_
_entity.id
_entity.type
_entity.pdbx_description
1 polymer ?
#
loop_
_entity_poly.entity_id
_entity_poly.type
_entity_poly.pdbx_seq_one_letter_code
_entity_poly.pdbx_strand_id
1 'polypeptide(L)'
;MFYIIGTFCQLRAIKTKIPVPVFAEISEVVDRLDEFYGRERDFYAIGGYLVFAEHEEDLLRFRGEILDYIVHPCEWHYSIENSSYISVLFLLNNDFTITLITPKAIIPKEIMEESK
;
A
#
# COMPACT_ATOMS: atom_id res chain seq x y z
N MET A 1 -1.13 4.58 -12.57
CA MET A 1 -2.16 3.54 -12.37
C MET A 1 -2.49 3.46 -10.89
N PHE A 2 -3.78 3.44 -10.53
CA PHE A 2 -4.25 3.44 -9.14
C PHE A 2 -5.06 2.19 -8.83
N TYR A 3 -4.61 1.37 -7.87
CA TYR A 3 -5.31 0.16 -7.44
C TYR A 3 -5.42 0.08 -5.92
N ILE A 4 -6.58 -0.35 -5.45
CA ILE A 4 -6.81 -0.74 -4.06
C ILE A 4 -6.87 -2.26 -4.01
N ILE A 5 -6.07 -2.86 -3.13
CA ILE A 5 -5.83 -4.30 -3.06
C ILE A 5 -6.01 -4.73 -1.59
N GLY A 6 -7.17 -5.25 -1.26
CA GLY A 6 -7.44 -5.82 0.06
C GLY A 6 -7.27 -7.34 0.10
N THR A 7 -7.64 -8.05 -0.97
CA THR A 7 -7.68 -9.53 -0.99
C THR A 7 -6.85 -10.12 -2.11
N PHE A 8 -6.49 -11.41 -1.98
CA PHE A 8 -5.68 -12.09 -2.99
C PHE A 8 -6.37 -12.15 -4.36
N CYS A 9 -7.71 -12.19 -4.37
CA CYS A 9 -8.52 -12.12 -5.58
C CYS A 9 -8.28 -10.84 -6.38
N GLN A 10 -8.22 -9.68 -5.70
CA GLN A 10 -7.94 -8.40 -6.35
C GLN A 10 -6.51 -8.33 -6.88
N LEU A 11 -5.55 -8.83 -6.11
CA LEU A 11 -4.15 -8.89 -6.52
C LEU A 11 -3.97 -9.72 -7.80
N ARG A 12 -4.61 -10.89 -7.88
CA ARG A 12 -4.56 -11.74 -9.07
C ARG A 12 -5.07 -11.04 -10.33
N ALA A 13 -6.10 -10.20 -10.21
CA ALA A 13 -6.68 -9.49 -11.34
C ALA A 13 -5.71 -8.49 -11.99
N ILE A 14 -4.75 -7.97 -11.22
CA ILE A 14 -3.76 -6.98 -11.68
C ILE A 14 -2.36 -7.56 -11.85
N LYS A 15 -2.19 -8.90 -11.78
CA LYS A 15 -0.87 -9.56 -11.86
C LYS A 15 -0.02 -9.13 -13.06
N THR A 16 -0.63 -8.95 -14.22
CA THR A 16 0.09 -8.56 -15.46
C THR A 16 0.33 -7.05 -15.56
N LYS A 17 -0.10 -6.28 -14.56
CA LYS A 17 -0.07 -4.81 -14.54
C LYS A 17 0.98 -4.26 -13.59
N ILE A 18 1.49 -5.08 -12.68
CA ILE A 18 2.51 -4.69 -11.71
C ILE A 18 3.81 -5.50 -11.90
N PRO A 19 4.98 -4.93 -11.57
CA PRO A 19 6.25 -5.65 -11.67
C PRO A 19 6.28 -6.92 -10.80
N VAL A 20 6.99 -7.94 -11.25
CA VAL A 20 7.09 -9.23 -10.54
C VAL A 20 7.56 -9.09 -9.09
N PRO A 21 8.61 -8.28 -8.76
CA PRO A 21 9.03 -8.11 -7.36
C PRO A 21 7.95 -7.47 -6.49
N VAL A 22 7.22 -6.50 -7.04
CA VAL A 22 6.11 -5.83 -6.34
C VAL A 22 4.94 -6.79 -6.13
N PHE A 23 4.62 -7.61 -7.13
CA PHE A 23 3.59 -8.63 -7.00
C PHE A 23 3.90 -9.63 -5.88
N ALA A 24 5.15 -10.10 -5.81
CA ALA A 24 5.59 -11.02 -4.76
C ALA A 24 5.43 -10.40 -3.37
N GLU A 25 5.87 -9.16 -3.20
CA GLU A 25 5.74 -8.43 -1.93
C GLU A 25 4.27 -8.29 -1.50
N ILE A 26 3.41 -7.81 -2.41
CA ILE A 26 1.98 -7.63 -2.10
C ILE A 26 1.32 -8.98 -1.79
N SER A 27 1.74 -10.05 -2.48
CA SER A 27 1.19 -11.40 -2.24
C SER A 27 1.43 -11.85 -0.81
N GLU A 28 2.64 -11.68 -0.29
CA GLU A 28 2.97 -12.08 1.08
C GLU A 28 2.21 -11.28 2.15
N VAL A 29 1.95 -10.00 1.89
CA VAL A 29 1.16 -9.16 2.81
C VAL A 29 -0.30 -9.57 2.77
N VAL A 30 -0.88 -9.70 1.59
CA VAL A 30 -2.29 -10.04 1.41
C VAL A 30 -2.61 -11.45 1.89
N ASP A 31 -1.72 -12.42 1.65
CA ASP A 31 -1.89 -13.79 2.14
C ASP A 31 -1.95 -13.82 3.68
N ARG A 32 -1.10 -13.04 4.36
CA ARG A 32 -1.15 -12.91 5.82
C ARG A 32 -2.46 -12.28 6.28
N LEU A 33 -2.90 -11.19 5.64
CA LEU A 33 -4.17 -10.57 6.01
C LEU A 33 -5.36 -11.52 5.78
N ASP A 34 -5.34 -12.29 4.70
CA ASP A 34 -6.34 -13.32 4.38
C ASP A 34 -6.33 -14.46 5.41
N GLU A 35 -5.17 -14.81 5.98
CA GLU A 35 -5.03 -15.77 7.07
C GLU A 35 -5.58 -15.25 8.41
N PHE A 36 -5.24 -14.01 8.78
CA PHE A 36 -5.64 -13.43 10.07
C PHE A 36 -7.11 -13.00 10.11
N TYR A 37 -7.60 -12.41 9.03
CA TYR A 37 -8.91 -11.75 9.00
C TYR A 37 -9.91 -12.40 8.05
N GLY A 38 -9.47 -13.40 7.26
CA GLY A 38 -10.30 -14.11 6.30
C GLY A 38 -10.26 -13.51 4.88
N ARG A 39 -10.47 -14.38 3.89
CA ARG A 39 -10.46 -14.05 2.44
C ARG A 39 -11.70 -13.29 1.97
N GLU A 40 -12.80 -13.40 2.71
CA GLU A 40 -14.08 -12.73 2.40
C GLU A 40 -14.30 -11.49 3.28
N ARG A 41 -13.25 -11.00 3.97
CA ARG A 41 -13.36 -9.84 4.85
C ARG A 41 -13.72 -8.58 4.08
N ASP A 42 -14.44 -7.69 4.75
CA ASP A 42 -14.53 -6.31 4.32
C ASP A 42 -13.23 -5.58 4.67
N PHE A 43 -12.32 -5.53 3.72
CA PHE A 43 -10.99 -4.94 3.90
C PHE A 43 -11.03 -3.42 4.11
N TYR A 44 -12.15 -2.75 3.85
CA TYR A 44 -12.34 -1.33 4.22
C TYR A 44 -12.66 -1.15 5.71
N ALA A 45 -13.07 -2.22 6.40
CA ALA A 45 -13.38 -2.18 7.82
C ALA A 45 -12.33 -2.90 8.69
N ILE A 46 -11.71 -3.99 8.20
CA ILE A 46 -10.88 -4.89 9.03
C ILE A 46 -9.61 -5.34 8.29
N GLY A 47 -8.47 -5.33 8.99
CA GLY A 47 -7.15 -5.75 8.50
C GLY A 47 -6.47 -4.71 7.60
N GLY A 48 -7.28 -4.01 6.80
CA GLY A 48 -6.82 -2.97 5.90
C GLY A 48 -6.44 -3.48 4.51
N TYR A 49 -5.76 -2.63 3.75
CA TYR A 49 -5.49 -2.84 2.33
C TYR A 49 -4.24 -2.13 1.84
N LEU A 50 -3.80 -2.51 0.65
CA LEU A 50 -2.69 -1.87 -0.04
C LEU A 50 -3.22 -0.96 -1.15
N VAL A 51 -2.50 0.13 -1.40
CA VAL A 51 -2.72 1.03 -2.53
C VAL A 51 -1.49 1.00 -3.41
N PHE A 52 -1.66 0.69 -4.68
CA PHE A 52 -0.63 0.84 -5.70
C PHE A 52 -0.88 2.15 -6.45
N ALA A 53 0.05 3.11 -6.35
CA ALA A 53 -0.02 4.42 -6.97
C ALA A 53 1.23 4.67 -7.81
N GLU A 54 1.09 4.72 -9.13
CA GLU A 54 2.24 4.77 -10.05
C GLU A 54 2.59 6.18 -10.55
N HIS A 55 1.65 7.13 -10.45
CA HIS A 55 1.83 8.49 -10.95
C HIS A 55 1.62 9.54 -9.84
N GLU A 56 2.12 10.76 -10.06
CA GLU A 56 1.94 11.85 -9.09
C GLU A 56 0.46 12.19 -8.84
N GLU A 57 -0.37 12.13 -9.88
CA GLU A 57 -1.83 12.30 -9.78
C GLU A 57 -2.47 11.23 -8.88
N ASP A 58 -1.94 10.01 -8.90
CA ASP A 58 -2.39 8.90 -8.05
C ASP A 58 -2.08 9.17 -6.58
N LEU A 59 -0.97 9.87 -6.29
CA LEU A 59 -0.58 10.29 -4.94
C LEU A 59 -1.45 11.44 -4.43
N LEU A 60 -1.79 12.40 -5.28
CA LEU A 60 -2.75 13.47 -4.95
C LEU A 60 -4.12 12.87 -4.63
N ARG A 61 -4.54 11.88 -5.42
CA ARG A 61 -5.77 11.13 -5.17
C ARG A 61 -5.71 10.36 -3.85
N PHE A 62 -4.63 9.62 -3.60
CA PHE A 62 -4.42 8.94 -2.34
C PHE A 62 -4.56 9.90 -1.16
N ARG A 63 -3.91 11.07 -1.23
CA ARG A 63 -3.97 12.09 -0.19
C ARG A 63 -5.38 12.64 0.05
N GLY A 64 -6.10 12.93 -1.03
CA GLY A 64 -7.42 13.57 -0.96
C GLY A 64 -8.58 12.63 -0.66
N GLU A 65 -8.48 11.36 -1.06
CA GLU A 65 -9.59 10.40 -0.99
C GLU A 65 -9.36 9.27 0.03
N ILE A 66 -8.11 8.94 0.35
CA ILE A 66 -7.77 7.75 1.14
C ILE A 66 -7.14 8.12 2.49
N LEU A 67 -6.02 8.84 2.48
CA LEU A 67 -5.23 9.15 3.68
C LEU A 67 -4.37 10.39 3.45
N ASP A 68 -4.57 11.45 4.25
CA ASP A 68 -3.68 12.61 4.22
C ASP A 68 -2.37 12.30 4.96
N TYR A 69 -1.33 11.96 4.19
CA TYR A 69 -0.02 11.58 4.72
C TYR A 69 0.74 12.73 5.40
N ILE A 70 0.24 13.97 5.34
CA ILE A 70 0.78 15.09 6.12
C ILE A 70 0.24 15.04 7.56
N VAL A 71 -1.01 14.58 7.74
CA VAL A 71 -1.66 14.48 9.04
C VAL A 71 -1.37 13.14 9.70
N HIS A 72 -1.24 12.09 8.90
CA HIS A 72 -0.94 10.72 9.33
C HIS A 72 0.46 10.34 8.87
N PRO A 73 1.49 10.50 9.72
CA PRO A 73 2.84 10.09 9.37
C PRO A 73 2.89 8.58 9.11
N CYS A 74 3.81 8.15 8.25
CA CYS A 74 4.02 6.71 8.06
C CYS A 74 4.67 6.07 9.29
N GLU A 75 4.28 4.84 9.57
CA GLU A 75 4.87 4.03 10.64
C GLU A 75 6.20 3.42 10.20
N TRP A 76 6.26 2.95 8.95
CA TRP A 76 7.42 2.27 8.41
C TRP A 76 7.48 2.42 6.90
N HIS A 77 8.68 2.47 6.33
CA HIS A 77 8.85 2.36 4.90
C HIS A 77 10.12 1.59 4.52
N TYR A 78 10.10 0.91 3.38
CA TYR A 78 11.26 0.22 2.86
C TYR A 78 11.23 0.13 1.33
N SER A 79 12.43 0.09 0.75
CA SER A 79 12.61 -0.18 -0.67
C SER A 79 12.28 -1.64 -0.97
N ILE A 80 11.39 -1.90 -1.91
CA ILE A 80 11.12 -3.27 -2.38
C ILE A 80 12.32 -3.76 -3.17
N GLU A 81 12.86 -4.91 -2.80
CA GLU A 81 14.08 -5.48 -3.37
C GLU A 81 13.94 -5.70 -4.89
N ASN A 82 15.02 -5.49 -5.64
CA ASN A 82 15.05 -5.67 -7.10
C ASN A 82 13.99 -4.88 -7.86
N SER A 83 13.54 -3.75 -7.29
CA SER A 83 12.54 -2.87 -7.90
C SER A 83 12.82 -1.37 -7.67
N SER A 84 12.19 -0.53 -8.49
CA SER A 84 12.16 0.92 -8.34
C SER A 84 11.04 1.42 -7.42
N TYR A 85 10.42 0.53 -6.64
CA TYR A 85 9.26 0.84 -5.80
C TYR A 85 9.62 0.88 -4.31
N ILE A 86 8.88 1.70 -3.56
CA ILE A 86 8.91 1.79 -2.11
C ILE A 86 7.56 1.32 -1.55
N SER A 87 7.60 0.62 -0.43
CA SER A 87 6.45 0.25 0.38
C SER A 87 6.43 1.17 1.59
N VAL A 88 5.28 1.78 1.87
CA VAL A 88 5.06 2.74 2.96
C VAL A 88 3.83 2.29 3.74
N LEU A 89 4.00 1.99 5.02
CA LEU A 89 2.96 1.53 5.93
C LEU A 89 2.42 2.69 6.75
N PHE A 90 1.10 2.83 6.77
CA PHE A 90 0.36 3.71 7.68
C PHE A 90 -0.47 2.86 8.63
N LEU A 91 -0.28 3.07 9.93
CA LEU A 91 -1.06 2.43 10.99
C LEU A 91 -2.17 3.39 11.43
N LEU A 92 -3.43 3.07 11.11
CA LEU A 92 -4.57 3.93 11.46
C LEU A 92 -5.19 3.55 12.81
N ASN A 93 -5.18 2.28 13.15
CA ASN A 93 -5.51 1.74 14.46
C ASN A 93 -4.90 0.33 14.61
N ASN A 94 -5.13 -0.33 15.76
CA ASN A 94 -4.52 -1.62 16.07
C ASN A 94 -4.82 -2.74 15.06
N ASP A 95 -5.92 -2.67 14.32
CA ASP A 95 -6.39 -3.71 13.41
C ASP A 95 -6.58 -3.20 11.97
N PHE A 96 -6.05 -2.02 11.65
CA PHE A 96 -6.24 -1.41 10.35
C PHE A 96 -5.00 -0.68 9.86
N THR A 97 -4.47 -1.16 8.74
CA THR A 97 -3.29 -0.60 8.08
C THR A 97 -3.60 -0.22 6.63
N ILE A 98 -2.93 0.81 6.14
CA ILE A 98 -2.91 1.13 4.72
C ILE A 98 -1.46 1.09 4.27
N THR A 99 -1.15 0.27 3.27
CA THR A 99 0.19 0.21 2.69
C THR A 99 0.19 0.87 1.32
N LEU A 100 0.89 2.00 1.16
CA LEU A 100 1.11 2.65 -0.12
C LEU A 100 2.34 2.05 -0.79
N ILE A 101 2.19 1.62 -2.04
CA ILE A 101 3.28 1.18 -2.91
C ILE A 101 3.37 2.13 -4.08
N THR A 102 4.53 2.73 -4.27
CA THR A 102 4.74 3.75 -5.29
C THR A 102 6.18 3.77 -5.80
N PRO A 103 6.46 4.29 -7.01
CA PRO A 103 7.84 4.46 -7.45
C PRO A 103 8.61 5.41 -6.53
N LYS A 104 9.85 5.02 -6.20
CA LYS A 104 10.78 5.83 -5.37
C LYS A 104 11.04 7.23 -5.94
N ALA A 105 10.92 7.38 -7.26
CA ALA A 105 11.19 8.64 -7.94
C ALA A 105 10.13 9.72 -7.66
N ILE A 106 8.92 9.33 -7.27
CA ILE A 106 7.77 10.24 -7.10
C ILE A 106 7.27 10.31 -5.66
N ILE A 107 7.92 9.61 -4.72
CA ILE A 107 7.49 9.61 -3.32
C ILE A 107 7.54 11.05 -2.76
N PRO A 108 6.46 11.55 -2.13
CA PRO A 108 6.46 12.84 -1.48
C PRO A 108 7.52 12.90 -0.37
N LYS A 109 8.19 14.04 -0.26
CA LYS A 109 9.24 14.22 0.76
C LYS A 109 8.69 14.15 2.17
N GLU A 110 7.45 14.58 2.34
CA GLU A 110 6.70 14.58 3.60
C GLU A 110 6.56 13.16 4.17
N ILE A 111 6.51 12.13 3.33
CA ILE A 111 6.48 10.73 3.76
C ILE A 111 7.87 10.24 4.18
N MET A 112 8.92 10.80 3.56
CA MET A 112 10.32 10.42 3.79
C MET A 112 10.94 11.17 4.97
N GLU A 113 10.30 12.21 5.48
CA GLU A 113 10.75 12.91 6.68
C GLU A 113 10.42 12.05 7.91
N GLU A 114 11.46 11.49 8.53
CA GLU A 114 11.33 10.71 9.77
C GLU A 114 10.50 11.51 10.79
N SER A 115 9.47 10.85 11.34
CA SER A 115 8.79 11.36 12.53
C SER A 115 9.83 11.47 13.64
N LYS A 116 10.25 12.71 13.95
CA LYS A 116 11.16 13.03 15.05
C LYS A 116 10.63 12.57 16.40
#